data_AF-A0A2G5SVB1-F1
#
_entry.id   AF-A0A2G5SVB1-F1
#
_cell.length_a   1.000
_cell.length_b   1.000
_cell.length_c   1.000
_cell.angle_alpha   90.00
_cell.angle_beta   90.00
_cell.angle_gamma   90.00
#
_symmetry.space_group_name_H-M   'P 1'
#
loop_
_entity.id
_entity.type
_entity.pdbx_description
1 polymer ?
#
loop_
_entity_poly.entity_id
_entity_poly.type
_entity_poly.pdbx_seq_one_letter_code
_entity_poly.pdbx_strand_id
1 'polypeptide(L)'
;MNGELWLTLVDTADIVGFSMTFCVNIVLLFLLKNRGKNLGTYKHLMAFFSVFSIFYAIIESILRPIMHIENATFFLISRKRFNYSTRLGKINSAFYCACFATSFVVSGVHFVYRFFASCKPHLLRSFNMPYLLLWPLGCSIPVTMWASVSYFLYPDTAYTEEAVTNVLKTHYNWIKKENVSYIAYVYVSNSHLSTRAE
;
A
#
# COMPACT_ATOMS: atom_id res chain seq x y z
N MET A 1 23.82 -1.57 8.72
CA MET A 1 23.70 -0.85 7.43
C MET A 1 23.44 0.61 7.75
N ASN A 2 24.20 1.56 7.20
CA ASN A 2 23.95 2.98 7.46
C ASN A 2 22.53 3.35 7.01
N GLY A 3 21.76 4.05 7.86
CA GLY A 3 20.38 4.44 7.57
C GLY A 3 20.28 5.31 6.31
N GLU A 4 21.31 6.10 6.00
CA GLU A 4 21.38 6.88 4.75
C GLU A 4 21.42 5.98 3.51
N LEU A 5 22.26 4.94 3.52
CA LEU A 5 22.34 4.00 2.40
C LEU A 5 20.99 3.32 2.18
N TRP A 6 20.32 2.92 3.26
CA TRP A 6 18.98 2.33 3.18
C TRP A 6 17.96 3.28 2.57
N LEU A 7 17.91 4.53 3.04
CA LEU A 7 17.00 5.54 2.49
C LEU A 7 17.28 5.82 1.02
N THR A 8 18.55 5.93 0.64
CA THR A 8 18.94 6.20 -0.75
C THR A 8 18.55 5.03 -1.65
N LEU A 9 18.68 3.79 -1.18
CA LEU A 9 18.23 2.60 -1.90
C LEU A 9 16.72 2.58 -2.06
N VAL A 10 15.96 2.85 -0.99
CA VAL A 10 14.48 2.91 -1.03
C VAL A 10 14.03 4.02 -1.98
N ASP A 11 14.59 5.23 -1.86
CA ASP A 11 14.23 6.36 -2.73
C ASP A 11 14.57 6.08 -4.20
N THR A 12 15.69 5.41 -4.48
CA THR A 12 16.06 5.02 -5.85
C THR A 12 15.12 3.96 -6.40
N ALA A 13 14.80 2.94 -5.59
CA ALA A 13 13.87 1.89 -5.96
C ALA A 13 12.47 2.45 -6.23
N ASP A 14 11.99 3.39 -5.39
CA ASP A 14 10.71 4.07 -5.56
C ASP A 14 10.65 4.84 -6.89
N ILE A 15 11.71 5.60 -7.22
CA ILE A 15 11.77 6.36 -8.47
C ILE A 15 11.75 5.42 -9.68
N VAL A 16 12.59 4.39 -9.67
CA VAL A 16 12.66 3.40 -10.76
C VAL A 16 11.34 2.66 -10.91
N GLY A 17 10.75 2.21 -9.79
CA GLY A 17 9.47 1.50 -9.74
C GLY A 17 8.31 2.36 -10.24
N PHE A 18 8.27 3.64 -9.82
CA PHE A 18 7.27 4.60 -10.29
C PHE A 18 7.37 4.81 -11.80
N SER A 19 8.56 5.08 -12.32
CA SER A 19 8.78 5.29 -13.76
C SER A 19 8.40 4.04 -14.57
N MET A 20 8.84 2.86 -14.13
CA MET A 20 8.51 1.60 -14.80
C MET A 20 7.00 1.32 -14.79
N THR A 21 6.34 1.51 -13.65
CA THR A 21 4.91 1.30 -13.50
C THR A 21 4.12 2.25 -14.40
N PHE A 22 4.50 3.52 -14.43
CA PHE A 22 3.85 4.52 -15.28
C PHE A 22 4.00 4.17 -16.78
N CYS A 23 5.24 3.88 -17.22
CA CYS A 23 5.52 3.52 -18.61
C CYS A 23 4.76 2.26 -19.05
N VAL A 24 4.87 1.16 -18.29
CA VAL A 24 4.26 -0.12 -18.66
C VAL A 24 2.74 -0.03 -18.70
N ASN A 25 2.11 0.61 -17.71
CA ASN A 25 0.66 0.70 -17.65
C ASN A 25 0.08 1.67 -18.70
N ILE A 26 0.79 2.74 -19.06
CA ILE A 26 0.38 3.60 -20.18
C ILE A 26 0.46 2.87 -21.51
N VAL A 27 1.56 2.13 -21.76
CA VAL A 27 1.70 1.31 -22.97
C VAL A 27 0.58 0.27 -23.02
N LEU A 28 0.27 -0.38 -21.90
CA LEU A 28 -0.82 -1.35 -21.81
C LEU A 28 -2.18 -0.72 -22.14
N LEU A 29 -2.50 0.45 -21.57
CA LEU A 29 -3.73 1.19 -21.89
C LEU A 29 -3.80 1.60 -23.37
N PHE A 30 -2.69 2.04 -23.95
CA PHE A 30 -2.60 2.37 -25.37
C PHE A 30 -2.85 1.15 -26.26
N LEU A 31 -2.24 0.00 -25.94
CA LEU A 31 -2.46 -1.26 -26.66
C LEU A 31 -3.90 -1.75 -26.54
N LEU A 32 -4.52 -1.64 -25.37
CA LEU A 32 -5.92 -1.99 -25.15
C LEU A 32 -6.85 -1.12 -26.02
N LYS A 33 -6.56 0.17 -26.15
CA LYS A 33 -7.33 1.08 -27.01
C LYS A 33 -7.21 0.73 -28.50
N ASN A 34 -6.00 0.45 -28.97
CA ASN A 34 -5.75 0.25 -30.41
C ASN A 34 -5.99 -1.19 -30.90
N ARG A 35 -5.68 -2.19 -30.08
CA ARG A 35 -5.70 -3.62 -30.46
C ARG A 35 -6.61 -4.48 -29.60
N GLY A 36 -7.25 -3.93 -28.56
CA GLY A 36 -8.07 -4.69 -27.60
C GLY A 36 -9.44 -5.15 -28.10
N LYS A 37 -9.76 -5.04 -29.39
CA LYS A 37 -11.05 -5.47 -29.96
C LYS A 37 -11.30 -6.97 -29.80
N ASN A 38 -10.24 -7.79 -29.88
CA ASN A 38 -10.34 -9.25 -29.80
C ASN A 38 -10.38 -9.80 -28.36
N LEU A 39 -10.11 -8.97 -27.36
CA LEU A 39 -10.03 -9.39 -25.95
C LEU A 39 -11.39 -9.45 -25.24
N GLY A 40 -12.46 -8.96 -25.88
CA GLY A 40 -13.80 -8.95 -25.30
C GLY A 40 -13.84 -8.24 -23.94
N THR A 41 -14.45 -8.88 -22.94
CA THR A 41 -14.61 -8.35 -21.58
C THR A 41 -13.30 -8.24 -20.79
N TYR A 42 -12.29 -9.05 -21.14
CA TYR A 42 -10.99 -9.05 -20.46
C TYR A 42 -10.27 -7.70 -20.53
N LYS A 43 -10.49 -6.96 -21.63
CA LYS A 43 -9.88 -5.63 -21.82
C LYS A 43 -10.21 -4.66 -20.69
N HIS A 44 -11.41 -4.76 -20.12
CA HIS A 44 -11.86 -3.86 -19.06
C HIS A 44 -11.20 -4.21 -17.72
N LEU A 45 -10.99 -5.51 -17.44
CA LEU A 45 -10.25 -5.96 -16.27
C LEU A 45 -8.78 -5.50 -16.32
N MET A 46 -8.13 -5.67 -17.48
CA MET A 46 -6.77 -5.17 -17.71
C MET A 46 -6.66 -3.64 -17.62
N ALA A 47 -7.65 -2.92 -18.16
CA ALA A 47 -7.70 -1.46 -18.06
C ALA A 47 -7.85 -1.00 -16.59
N PHE A 48 -8.73 -1.66 -15.82
CA PHE A 48 -8.90 -1.38 -14.40
C PHE A 48 -7.60 -1.60 -13.62
N PHE A 49 -6.94 -2.75 -13.81
CA PHE A 49 -5.64 -3.03 -13.19
C PHE A 49 -4.61 -1.96 -13.54
N SER A 50 -4.53 -1.56 -14.80
CA SER A 50 -3.57 -0.55 -15.24
C SER A 50 -3.79 0.81 -14.57
N VAL A 51 -5.05 1.26 -14.49
CA VAL A 51 -5.42 2.51 -13.83
C VAL A 51 -5.14 2.43 -12.33
N PHE A 52 -5.50 1.31 -11.70
CA PHE A 52 -5.24 1.08 -10.27
C PHE A 52 -3.74 1.06 -9.96
N SER A 53 -2.91 0.41 -10.79
CA SER A 53 -1.45 0.39 -10.61
C SER A 53 -0.82 1.78 -10.75
N ILE A 54 -1.27 2.60 -11.70
CA ILE A 54 -0.82 4.00 -11.83
C ILE A 54 -1.23 4.80 -10.58
N PHE A 55 -2.49 4.66 -10.16
CA PHE A 55 -2.99 5.34 -8.96
C PHE A 55 -2.18 4.95 -7.72
N TYR A 56 -1.92 3.66 -7.52
CA TYR A 56 -1.14 3.16 -6.38
C TYR A 56 0.30 3.70 -6.40
N ALA A 57 0.96 3.70 -7.56
CA ALA A 57 2.31 4.25 -7.71
C ALA A 57 2.37 5.76 -7.40
N ILE A 58 1.32 6.53 -7.74
CA ILE A 58 1.22 7.95 -7.37
C ILE A 58 1.14 8.09 -5.83
N ILE A 59 0.30 7.29 -5.18
CA ILE A 59 0.15 7.32 -3.71
C ILE A 59 1.47 6.96 -3.02
N GLU A 60 2.15 5.92 -3.48
CA GLU A 60 3.47 5.51 -2.98
C GLU A 60 4.52 6.62 -3.13
N SER A 61 4.59 7.26 -4.31
CA SER A 61 5.50 8.37 -4.58
C SER A 61 5.25 9.62 -3.71
N ILE A 62 3.99 9.86 -3.32
CA ILE A 62 3.62 10.95 -2.41
C ILE A 62 4.01 10.63 -0.96
N LEU A 63 3.78 9.39 -0.51
CA LEU A 63 3.93 9.02 0.90
C LEU A 63 5.35 8.60 1.29
N ARG A 64 6.14 8.10 0.33
CA ARG A 64 7.51 7.60 0.53
C ARG A 64 7.65 6.81 1.83
N PRO A 65 6.89 5.70 1.95
CA PRO A 65 6.80 4.95 3.18
C PRO A 65 8.12 4.27 3.49
N ILE A 66 8.54 4.36 4.75
CA ILE A 66 9.69 3.66 5.29
C ILE A 66 9.12 2.57 6.20
N MET A 67 9.32 1.32 5.80
CA MET A 67 9.02 0.16 6.63
C MET A 67 10.24 -0.19 7.46
N HIS A 68 10.10 -0.17 8.77
CA HIS A 68 11.17 -0.54 9.70
C HIS A 68 10.62 -1.48 10.77
N ILE A 69 11.32 -2.58 11.01
CA ILE A 69 10.95 -3.54 12.05
C ILE A 69 12.04 -3.48 13.10
N GLU A 70 11.64 -3.14 14.32
CA GLU A 70 12.54 -3.14 15.46
C GLU A 70 11.87 -3.83 16.65
N ASN A 71 12.59 -4.77 17.25
CA ASN A 71 12.11 -5.63 18.33
C ASN A 71 10.81 -6.38 17.95
N ALA A 72 9.68 -6.02 18.58
CA ALA A 72 8.36 -6.61 18.36
C ALA A 72 7.35 -5.61 17.77
N THR A 73 7.84 -4.55 17.11
CA THR A 73 7.00 -3.51 16.53
C THR A 73 7.36 -3.27 15.07
N PHE A 74 6.35 -3.34 14.20
CA PHE A 74 6.47 -2.93 12.80
C PHE A 74 6.09 -1.46 12.68
N PHE A 75 7.03 -0.62 12.26
CA PHE A 75 6.85 0.81 12.05
C PHE A 75 6.68 1.09 10.57
N LEU A 76 5.53 1.69 10.22
CA LEU A 76 5.29 2.29 8.93
C LEU A 76 5.44 3.80 9.07
N ILE A 77 6.57 4.36 8.64
CA ILE A 77 6.89 5.78 8.76
C ILE A 77 6.78 6.44 7.38
N SER A 78 5.76 7.26 7.16
CA SER A 78 5.58 8.04 5.93
C SER A 78 6.18 9.43 6.07
N ARG A 79 7.00 9.84 5.10
CA ARG A 79 7.60 11.17 5.07
C ARG A 79 6.60 12.17 4.50
N LYS A 80 6.22 13.17 5.29
CA LYS A 80 5.28 14.22 4.86
C LYS A 80 5.93 15.07 3.77
N ARG A 81 5.42 14.95 2.54
CA ARG A 81 5.78 15.87 1.45
C ARG A 81 5.08 17.22 1.54
N PHE A 82 3.93 17.26 2.21
CA PHE A 82 3.11 18.44 2.41
C PHE A 82 2.83 18.63 3.90
N ASN A 83 2.68 19.88 4.34
CA ASN A 83 2.29 20.21 5.72
C ASN A 83 0.81 19.87 5.95
N TYR A 84 0.51 18.59 6.19
CA TYR A 84 -0.81 18.12 6.60
C TYR A 84 -0.83 17.66 8.05
N SER A 85 -2.03 17.64 8.65
CA SER A 85 -2.27 17.20 10.02
C SER A 85 -1.83 15.74 10.23
N THR A 86 -1.28 15.42 11.40
CA THR A 86 -0.86 14.06 11.78
C THR A 86 -1.98 13.02 11.57
N ARG A 87 -3.24 13.40 11.80
CA ARG A 87 -4.40 12.52 11.54
C ARG A 87 -4.53 12.15 10.07
N LEU A 88 -4.36 13.11 9.16
CA LEU A 88 -4.39 12.85 7.72
C LEU A 88 -3.20 11.98 7.28
N GLY A 89 -2.04 12.18 7.91
CA GLY A 89 -0.88 11.32 7.68
C GLY A 89 -1.12 9.86 8.02
N LYS A 90 -1.73 9.60 9.18
CA LYS A 90 -2.11 8.24 9.57
C LYS A 90 -3.13 7.63 8.62
N ILE A 91 -4.15 8.39 8.22
CA ILE A 91 -5.15 7.92 7.26
C ILE A 91 -4.49 7.56 5.92
N ASN A 92 -3.59 8.41 5.42
CA ASN A 92 -2.90 8.15 4.16
C ASN A 92 -1.96 6.94 4.24
N SER A 93 -1.24 6.80 5.35
CA SER A 93 -0.41 5.63 5.65
C SER A 93 -1.23 4.33 5.68
N ALA A 94 -2.39 4.35 6.35
CA ALA A 94 -3.28 3.19 6.39
C ALA A 94 -3.88 2.90 5.00
N PHE A 95 -4.21 3.94 4.24
CA PHE A 95 -4.68 3.83 2.87
C PHE A 95 -3.63 3.21 1.94
N TYR A 96 -2.35 3.56 2.09
CA TYR A 96 -1.27 2.91 1.36
C TYR A 96 -1.19 1.40 1.62
N CYS A 97 -1.20 0.98 2.89
CA CYS A 97 -1.21 -0.44 3.24
C CYS A 97 -2.44 -1.17 2.69
N ALA A 98 -3.58 -0.51 2.70
CA ALA A 98 -4.80 -1.03 2.09
C ALA A 98 -4.66 -1.22 0.58
N CYS A 99 -4.13 -0.24 -0.15
CA CYS A 99 -3.87 -0.37 -1.59
C CYS A 99 -2.86 -1.48 -1.91
N PHE A 100 -1.85 -1.66 -1.05
CA PHE A 100 -0.90 -2.77 -1.16
C PHE A 100 -1.62 -4.13 -1.07
N ALA A 101 -2.49 -4.32 -0.07
CA ALA A 101 -3.29 -5.54 0.06
C ALA A 101 -4.23 -5.77 -1.14
N THR A 102 -4.90 -4.71 -1.60
CA THR A 102 -5.78 -4.75 -2.77
C THR A 102 -5.03 -5.16 -4.05
N SER A 103 -3.76 -4.80 -4.19
CA SER A 103 -2.93 -5.21 -5.34
C SER A 103 -2.82 -6.73 -5.47
N PHE A 104 -2.71 -7.46 -4.35
CA PHE A 104 -2.72 -8.92 -4.35
C PHE A 104 -4.08 -9.49 -4.76
N VAL A 105 -5.17 -8.89 -4.26
CA VAL A 105 -6.53 -9.30 -4.62
C VAL A 105 -6.74 -9.15 -6.12
N VAL A 106 -6.44 -7.97 -6.69
CA VAL A 106 -6.60 -7.73 -8.13
C VAL A 106 -5.73 -8.69 -8.95
N SER A 107 -4.49 -8.95 -8.52
CA SER A 107 -3.63 -9.94 -9.17
C SER A 107 -4.24 -11.35 -9.13
N GLY A 108 -4.81 -11.77 -8.00
CA GLY A 108 -5.54 -13.03 -7.86
C GLY A 108 -6.74 -13.13 -8.80
N VAL A 109 -7.48 -12.03 -8.99
CA VAL A 109 -8.62 -11.97 -9.92
C VAL A 109 -8.18 -12.19 -11.36
N HIS A 110 -7.03 -11.65 -11.75
CA HIS A 110 -6.44 -11.93 -13.07
C HIS A 110 -6.12 -13.41 -13.27
N PHE A 111 -5.60 -14.10 -12.24
CA PHE A 111 -5.35 -15.54 -12.30
C PHE A 111 -6.65 -16.33 -12.43
N VAL A 112 -7.65 -16.02 -11.60
CA VAL A 112 -8.97 -16.68 -11.65
C VAL A 112 -9.64 -16.45 -13.01
N TYR A 113 -9.58 -15.23 -13.55
CA TYR A 113 -10.12 -14.94 -14.87
C TYR A 113 -9.46 -15.80 -15.95
N ARG A 114 -8.12 -15.90 -15.95
CA ARG A 114 -7.38 -16.74 -16.90
C ARG A 114 -7.76 -18.21 -16.78
N PHE A 115 -7.92 -18.71 -15.55
CA PHE A 115 -8.39 -20.07 -15.30
C PHE A 115 -9.79 -20.32 -15.88
N PHE A 116 -10.75 -19.40 -15.66
CA PHE A 116 -12.08 -19.54 -16.24
C PHE A 116 -12.09 -19.42 -17.76
N ALA A 117 -11.24 -18.55 -18.33
CA ALA A 117 -11.10 -18.43 -19.78
C ALA A 117 -10.60 -19.73 -20.43
N SER A 118 -9.69 -20.46 -19.77
CA SER A 118 -9.14 -21.71 -20.28
C SER A 118 -10.02 -22.93 -20.00
N CYS A 119 -10.58 -23.05 -18.79
CA CYS A 119 -11.20 -24.29 -18.32
C CYS A 119 -12.73 -24.25 -18.28
N LYS A 120 -13.36 -23.08 -18.11
CA LYS A 120 -14.80 -22.94 -17.83
C LYS A 120 -15.37 -21.66 -18.48
N PRO A 121 -15.41 -21.56 -19.83
CA PRO A 121 -15.79 -20.33 -20.52
C PRO A 121 -17.23 -19.86 -20.22
N HIS A 122 -18.14 -20.76 -19.81
CA HIS A 122 -19.50 -20.39 -19.40
C HIS A 122 -19.52 -19.51 -18.13
N LEU A 123 -18.52 -19.63 -17.24
CA LEU A 123 -18.39 -18.80 -16.04
C LEU A 123 -17.92 -17.37 -16.34
N LEU A 124 -17.35 -17.11 -17.52
CA LEU A 124 -16.95 -15.77 -17.95
C LEU A 124 -18.11 -14.79 -18.02
N ARG A 125 -19.36 -15.28 -18.11
CA ARG A 125 -20.56 -14.45 -18.06
C ARG A 125 -20.68 -13.69 -16.74
N SER A 126 -20.10 -14.20 -15.66
CA SER A 126 -20.04 -13.53 -14.36
C SER A 126 -19.11 -12.30 -14.36
N PHE A 127 -18.22 -12.17 -15.35
CA PHE A 127 -17.36 -11.00 -15.53
C PHE A 127 -17.92 -9.97 -16.52
N ASN A 128 -19.10 -10.18 -17.09
CA ASN A 128 -19.76 -9.19 -17.93
C ASN A 128 -20.35 -8.03 -17.10
N MET A 129 -20.53 -6.88 -17.75
CA MET A 129 -21.32 -5.78 -17.19
C MET A 129 -22.73 -6.30 -16.84
N PRO A 130 -23.28 -6.02 -15.64
CA PRO A 130 -22.83 -5.04 -14.64
C PRO A 130 -21.93 -5.58 -13.53
N TYR A 131 -21.72 -6.90 -13.41
CA TYR A 131 -20.91 -7.49 -12.33
C TYR A 131 -19.45 -7.03 -12.35
N LEU A 132 -18.96 -6.58 -13.51
CA LEU A 132 -17.65 -5.94 -13.61
C LEU A 132 -17.50 -4.68 -12.73
N LEU A 133 -18.60 -3.92 -12.50
CA LEU A 133 -18.61 -2.74 -11.62
C LEU A 133 -18.56 -3.09 -10.14
N LEU A 134 -18.83 -4.34 -9.76
CA LEU A 134 -18.66 -4.81 -8.39
C LEU A 134 -17.19 -4.99 -8.01
N TRP A 135 -16.26 -5.04 -8.96
CA TRP A 135 -14.82 -5.21 -8.66
C TRP A 135 -14.18 -3.98 -7.99
N PRO A 136 -14.40 -2.74 -8.46
CA PRO A 136 -14.01 -1.53 -7.71
C PRO A 136 -14.62 -1.47 -6.31
N LEU A 137 -15.88 -1.92 -6.15
CA LEU A 137 -16.54 -2.03 -4.84
C LEU A 137 -15.93 -3.13 -3.97
N GLY A 138 -15.55 -4.28 -4.56
CA GLY A 138 -14.82 -5.33 -3.86
C GLY A 138 -13.45 -4.86 -3.37
N CYS A 139 -12.78 -3.99 -4.14
CA CYS A 139 -11.51 -3.38 -3.75
C CYS A 139 -11.63 -2.42 -2.56
N SER A 140 -12.82 -1.88 -2.27
CA SER A 140 -13.01 -1.00 -1.11
C SER A 140 -13.17 -1.79 0.20
N ILE A 141 -13.54 -3.08 0.16
CA ILE A 141 -13.71 -3.91 1.36
C ILE A 141 -12.37 -4.11 2.11
N PRO A 142 -11.26 -4.51 1.46
CA PRO A 142 -9.97 -4.57 2.13
C PRO A 142 -9.53 -3.21 2.69
N VAL A 143 -9.86 -2.13 1.97
CA VAL A 143 -9.49 -0.76 2.37
C VAL A 143 -10.21 -0.35 3.64
N THR A 144 -11.52 -0.54 3.71
CA THR A 144 -12.31 -0.20 4.90
C THR A 144 -11.98 -1.10 6.07
N MET A 145 -11.77 -2.40 5.83
CA MET A 145 -11.36 -3.34 6.86
C MET A 145 -10.01 -2.96 7.47
N TRP A 146 -9.00 -2.66 6.63
CA TRP A 146 -7.67 -2.30 7.09
C TRP A 146 -7.62 -0.93 7.78
N ALA A 147 -8.36 0.06 7.26
CA ALA A 147 -8.50 1.37 7.89
C ALA A 147 -9.15 1.24 9.28
N SER A 148 -10.15 0.38 9.41
CA SER A 148 -10.83 0.13 10.69
C SER A 148 -9.88 -0.52 11.69
N VAL A 149 -9.17 -1.58 11.30
CA VAL A 149 -8.17 -2.26 12.16
C VAL A 149 -7.08 -1.27 12.57
N SER A 150 -6.54 -0.48 11.65
CA SER A 150 -5.48 0.48 11.95
C SER A 150 -5.94 1.58 12.90
N TYR A 151 -7.21 2.02 12.81
CA TYR A 151 -7.74 3.08 13.68
C TYR A 151 -8.14 2.57 15.07
N PHE A 152 -8.78 1.41 15.17
CA PHE A 152 -9.28 0.88 16.44
C PHE A 152 -8.24 0.09 17.23
N LEU A 153 -7.38 -0.70 16.55
CA LEU A 153 -6.47 -1.63 17.21
C LEU A 153 -5.10 -1.02 17.53
N TYR A 154 -4.70 0.03 16.79
CA TYR A 154 -3.39 0.68 16.93
C TYR A 154 -3.51 2.20 17.15
N PRO A 155 -4.14 2.64 18.27
CA PRO A 155 -4.14 4.05 18.65
C PRO A 155 -2.71 4.52 18.98
N ASP A 156 -2.44 5.80 18.76
CA ASP A 156 -1.17 6.39 19.19
C ASP A 156 -1.12 6.40 20.71
N THR A 157 -0.14 5.69 21.27
CA THR A 157 0.16 5.69 22.70
C THR A 157 1.50 6.38 22.95
N ALA A 158 1.71 6.87 24.17
CA ALA A 158 2.98 7.48 24.57
C ALA A 158 4.18 6.54 24.31
N TYR A 159 3.99 5.24 24.53
CA TYR A 159 4.99 4.20 24.23
C TYR A 159 5.35 4.15 22.74
N THR A 160 4.36 4.08 21.86
CA THR A 160 4.61 4.03 20.40
C THR A 160 5.27 5.31 19.89
N GLU A 161 4.95 6.45 20.50
CA GLU A 161 5.51 7.74 20.14
C GLU A 161 6.99 7.84 20.55
N GLU A 162 7.32 7.38 21.76
CA GLU A 162 8.69 7.30 22.23
C GLU A 162 9.51 6.32 21.39
N ALA A 163 8.96 5.14 21.11
CA ALA A 163 9.61 4.12 20.30
C ALA A 163 9.94 4.64 18.89
N VAL A 164 9.00 5.28 18.20
CA VAL A 164 9.26 5.90 16.88
C VAL A 164 10.29 7.01 16.99
N THR A 165 10.25 7.82 18.04
CA THR A 165 11.23 8.89 18.25
C THR A 165 12.64 8.31 18.44
N ASN A 166 12.76 7.18 19.13
CA ASN A 166 14.02 6.47 19.32
C ASN A 166 14.55 5.87 18.02
N VAL A 167 13.67 5.21 17.23
CA VAL A 167 14.02 4.67 15.90
C VAL A 167 14.52 5.78 14.99
N LEU A 168 13.81 6.91 14.94
CA LEU A 168 14.21 8.08 14.16
C LEU A 168 15.57 8.61 14.62
N LYS A 169 15.81 8.77 15.92
CA LYS A 169 17.10 9.28 16.42
C LYS A 169 18.27 8.32 16.13
N THR A 170 18.04 7.02 16.26
CA THR A 170 19.09 6.01 16.16
C THR A 170 19.44 5.67 14.71
N HIS A 171 18.44 5.57 13.84
CA HIS A 171 18.61 5.11 12.46
C HIS A 171 18.43 6.20 11.40
N TYR A 172 17.72 7.29 11.73
CA TYR A 172 17.30 8.32 10.77
C TYR A 172 17.40 9.74 11.36
N ASN A 173 18.48 10.04 12.08
CA ASN A 173 18.74 11.28 12.83
C ASN A 173 18.51 12.59 12.03
N TRP A 174 18.62 12.57 10.71
CA TRP A 174 18.33 13.70 9.80
C TRP A 174 16.84 13.92 9.52
N ILE A 175 15.97 12.94 9.78
CA ILE A 175 14.52 13.06 9.58
C ILE A 175 13.88 13.62 10.85
N LYS A 176 13.36 14.85 10.75
CA LYS A 176 12.62 15.45 11.86
C LYS A 176 11.25 14.79 12.04
N LYS A 177 10.90 14.50 13.30
CA LYS A 177 9.61 13.91 13.70
C LYS A 177 8.39 14.69 13.19
N GLU A 178 8.48 16.01 13.15
CA GLU A 178 7.40 16.89 12.66
C GLU A 178 7.00 16.62 11.20
N ASN A 179 7.98 16.19 10.41
CA ASN A 179 7.86 15.90 8.98
C ASN A 179 7.50 14.43 8.69
N VAL A 180 7.12 13.65 9.69
CA VAL A 180 6.71 12.26 9.47
C VAL A 180 5.35 11.97 10.09
N SER A 181 4.69 10.97 9.54
CA SER A 181 3.50 10.34 10.12
C SER A 181 3.76 8.86 10.19
N TYR A 182 3.36 8.23 11.29
CA TYR A 182 3.68 6.84 11.52
C TYR A 182 2.45 6.03 11.91
N ILE A 183 2.53 4.73 11.67
CA ILE A 183 1.67 3.72 12.28
C ILE A 183 2.59 2.66 12.87
N ALA A 184 2.43 2.39 14.16
CA ALA A 184 3.22 1.39 14.88
C ALA A 184 2.32 0.19 15.18
N TYR A 185 2.64 -0.95 14.57
CA TYR A 185 1.96 -2.22 14.79
C TYR A 185 2.75 -3.00 15.84
N VAL A 186 2.33 -2.89 17.10
CA VAL A 186 2.96 -3.59 18.23
C VAL A 186 2.42 -5.02 18.29
N TYR A 187 3.30 -6.01 18.13
CA TYR A 187 2.93 -7.43 18.17
C TYR A 187 2.92 -8.00 19.59
N VAL A 188 3.78 -7.47 20.47
CA VAL A 188 3.87 -7.87 21.89
C VAL A 188 3.84 -6.62 22.75
N SER A 189 2.74 -6.43 23.48
CA SER A 189 2.70 -5.43 24.55
C SER A 189 3.47 -5.97 25.75
N ASN A 190 4.70 -5.50 25.95
CA ASN A 190 5.48 -5.84 27.14
C ASN A 190 4.97 -5.04 28.35
N SER A 191 3.73 -5.31 28.79
CA SER A 191 3.27 -4.93 30.14
C SER A 191 4.03 -5.66 31.26
N HIS A 192 4.91 -6.61 30.91
CA HIS A 192 5.70 -7.41 31.85
C HIS A 192 7.16 -6.94 32.04
N LEU A 193 7.62 -5.88 31.37
CA LEU A 193 8.99 -5.37 31.58
C LEU A 193 9.06 -4.18 32.55
N SER A 194 7.95 -3.47 32.82
CA SER A 194 7.98 -2.41 33.85
C SER A 194 7.95 -2.97 35.28
N THR A 195 7.53 -4.22 35.48
CA THR A 195 7.48 -4.88 36.80
C THR A 195 8.77 -5.62 37.18
N ARG A 196 9.80 -5.59 36.33
CA ARG A 196 11.14 -6.13 36.63
C ARG A 196 12.21 -5.05 36.82
N ALA A 197 11.83 -3.79 36.71
CA ALA A 197 12.71 -2.63 36.90
C ALA A 197 12.39 -1.83 38.17
N GLU A 198 11.59 -2.40 39.08
CA GLU A 198 11.41 -1.95 40.46
C GLU A 198 12.00 -2.99 41.42
#